data_AF-A0A328B1Z8-F1
#
_entry.id   AF-A0A328B1Z8-F1
#
_cell.length_a   1.000
_cell.length_b   1.000
_cell.length_c   1.000
_cell.angle_alpha   90.00
_cell.angle_beta   90.00
_cell.angle_gamma   90.00
#
_symmetry.space_group_name_H-M   'P 1'
#
loop_
_entity.id
_entity.type
_entity.pdbx_description
1 polymer ?
#
loop_
_entity_poly.entity_id
_entity_poly.type
_entity_poly.pdbx_seq_one_letter_code
_entity_poly.pdbx_strand_id
1 'polypeptide(L)' 'MDDLTPGELEALQNLAHKKAGDPVPFINIADARRLTELGLAQRSHEGWDITPAGAARLARLSGSGPTDMGR' A
#
# COMPACT_ATOMS: atom_id res chain seq x y z
N MET A 1 3.29 -16.33 1.57
CA MET A 1 2.53 -15.15 1.11
C MET A 1 2.54 -14.21 2.29
N ASP A 2 3.43 -13.23 2.29
CA ASP A 2 3.53 -12.31 3.42
C ASP A 2 2.29 -11.40 3.40
N ASP A 3 1.40 -11.65 4.35
CA ASP A 3 0.29 -10.77 4.63
C ASP A 3 0.84 -9.50 5.26
N LEU A 4 0.37 -8.35 4.75
CA LEU A 4 0.75 -7.05 5.30
C LEU A 4 0.16 -6.92 6.69
N THR A 5 0.95 -6.43 7.63
CA THR A 5 0.41 -5.96 8.90
C THR A 5 -0.59 -4.81 8.66
N PRO A 6 -1.49 -4.52 9.61
CA PRO A 6 -2.40 -3.39 9.46
C PRO A 6 -1.70 -2.06 9.18
N GLY A 7 -0.55 -1.80 9.82
CA GLY A 7 0.25 -0.59 9.59
C GLY A 7 0.89 -0.54 8.20
N GLU A 8 1.40 -1.67 7.70
CA GLU A 8 1.92 -1.77 6.32
C GLU A 8 0.81 -1.61 5.28
N LEU A 9 -0.39 -2.14 5.53
CA LEU A 9 -1.54 -1.95 4.65
C LEU A 9 -1.98 -0.48 4.62
N GLU A 10 -2.10 0.17 5.78
CA GLU A 10 -2.42 1.59 5.88
C GLU A 10 -1.36 2.45 5.18
N ALA A 11 -0.08 2.17 5.42
CA ALA A 11 1.01 2.86 4.74
C ALA A 11 0.95 2.68 3.22
N LEU A 12 0.62 1.47 2.73
CA LEU A 12 0.48 1.20 1.30
C LEU A 12 -0.72 1.93 0.68
N GLN A 13 -1.84 2.03 1.41
CA GLN A 13 -3.02 2.82 1.01
C GLN A 13 -2.67 4.32 0.94
N ASN A 14 -2.00 4.85 1.97
CA ASN A 14 -1.56 6.24 1.99
C ASN A 14 -0.59 6.54 0.83
N LEU A 15 0.32 5.64 0.49
CA LEU A 15 1.18 5.82 -0.69
C LEU A 15 0.39 5.86 -2.01
N ALA A 16 -0.71 5.10 -2.11
CA ALA A 16 -1.60 5.13 -3.27
C ALA A 16 -2.37 6.46 -3.36
N HIS A 17 -2.91 6.94 -2.24
CA HIS A 17 -3.59 8.24 -2.15
C HIS A 17 -2.64 9.40 -2.48
N LYS A 18 -1.43 9.39 -1.91
CA LYS A 18 -0.37 10.37 -2.21
C LYS A 18 -0.09 10.44 -3.71
N LYS A 19 0.03 9.29 -4.38
CA LYS A 19 0.25 9.21 -5.83
C LYS A 19 -0.91 9.78 -6.65
N ALA A 20 -2.14 9.69 -6.14
CA ALA A 20 -3.32 10.29 -6.76
C ALA A 20 -3.41 11.82 -6.54
N GLY A 21 -2.52 12.39 -5.74
CA GLY A 21 -2.55 13.82 -5.37
C GLY A 21 -3.43 14.12 -4.15
N ASP A 22 -3.92 13.09 -3.46
CA ASP A 22 -4.72 13.26 -2.25
C ASP A 22 -3.83 13.62 -1.06
N PRO A 23 -4.32 14.48 -0.13
CA PRO A 23 -3.64 14.71 1.13
C PRO A 23 -3.65 13.44 1.97
N VAL A 24 -2.48 13.04 2.48
CA VAL A 24 -2.34 11.85 3.31
C VAL A 24 -1.73 12.19 4.66
N PRO A 25 -2.08 11.41 5.71
CA PRO A 25 -1.41 11.53 6.99
C PRO A 25 0.07 11.10 6.88
N PHE A 26 0.78 11.23 7.99
CA PHE A 26 2.18 10.80 8.07
C PHE A 26 2.32 9.30 7.78
N ILE A 27 3.27 8.96 6.90
CA ILE A 27 3.61 7.58 6.58
C ILE A 27 4.64 7.08 7.59
N ASN A 28 4.31 6.01 8.31
CA ASN A 28 5.23 5.40 9.26
C ASN A 28 6.50 4.89 8.55
N ILE A 29 7.66 5.29 9.05
CA ILE A 29 8.97 4.98 8.46
C ILE A 29 9.27 3.48 8.52
N ALA A 30 8.90 2.79 9.59
CA ALA A 30 9.15 1.36 9.73
C ALA A 30 8.36 0.56 8.68
N ASP A 31 7.07 0.89 8.53
CA ASP A 31 6.18 0.25 7.55
C ASP A 31 6.62 0.57 6.12
N ALA A 32 6.96 1.84 5.82
CA ALA A 32 7.44 2.22 4.49
C ALA A 32 8.77 1.53 4.11
N ARG A 33 9.66 1.30 5.08
CA ARG A 33 10.88 0.53 4.87
C ARG A 33 10.57 -0.93 4.58
N ARG A 34 9.67 -1.57 5.33
CA ARG A 34 9.23 -2.94 5.05
C ARG A 34 8.58 -3.06 3.67
N LEU A 35 7.69 -2.13 3.30
CA LEU A 35 7.11 -2.09 1.95
C LEU A 35 8.17 -1.91 0.85
N THR A 36 9.26 -1.21 1.14
CA THR A 36 10.40 -1.08 0.21
C THR A 36 11.15 -2.40 0.07
N GLU A 37 11.40 -3.11 1.17
CA GLU A 37 12.01 -4.45 1.17
C GLU A 37 11.16 -5.46 0.40
N LEU A 38 9.83 -5.32 0.46
CA LEU A 38 8.86 -6.13 -0.29
C LEU A 38 8.70 -5.69 -1.77
N GLY A 39 9.36 -4.62 -2.20
CA GLY A 39 9.24 -4.05 -3.55
C GLY A 39 7.88 -3.39 -3.86
N LEU A 40 7.07 -3.13 -2.83
CA LEU A 40 5.75 -2.48 -2.93
C LEU A 40 5.83 -0.96 -2.84
N ALA A 41 6.91 -0.44 -2.26
CA ALA A 41 7.24 0.98 -2.19
C ALA A 41 8.69 1.22 -2.65
N GLN A 42 9.02 2.48 -2.92
CA GLN A 42 10.39 2.91 -3.21
C GLN A 42 10.69 4.25 -2.52
N ARG A 43 11.95 4.48 -2.16
CA ARG A 43 12.42 5.75 -1.62
C ARG A 43 12.42 6.82 -2.72
N SER A 44 11.90 8.01 -2.42
CA SER A 44 11.96 9.18 -3.29
C SER A 44 12.42 10.43 -2.52
N HIS A 45 12.61 11.54 -3.24
CA HIS A 45 13.07 12.80 -2.63
C HIS A 45 12.10 13.36 -1.58
N GLU A 46 10.82 13.02 -1.68
CA GLU A 46 9.73 13.44 -0.80
C GLU A 46 9.32 12.36 0.21
N GLY A 47 10.15 11.31 0.38
CA GLY A 47 9.89 10.21 1.29
C GLY A 47 9.79 8.88 0.56
N TRP A 48 8.57 8.44 0.27
CA TRP A 48 8.31 7.18 -0.43
C TRP A 48 7.18 7.31 -1.45
N ASP A 49 7.21 6.45 -2.46
CA ASP A 49 6.18 6.31 -3.48
C ASP A 49 5.78 4.84 -3.64
N ILE A 50 4.49 4.61 -3.97
CA ILE A 50 4.00 3.26 -4.29
C ILE A 50 4.54 2.79 -5.64
N THR A 51 4.99 1.54 -5.72
CA THR A 51 5.43 0.92 -6.97
C THR A 51 4.22 0.35 -7.74
N PRO A 52 4.36 0.01 -9.04
CA PRO A 52 3.31 -0.71 -9.76
C PRO A 52 2.92 -2.04 -9.09
N ALA A 53 3.89 -2.75 -8.50
CA ALA A 53 3.64 -3.98 -7.77
C ALA A 53 2.84 -3.74 -6.47
N GLY A 54 3.16 -2.65 -5.74
CA GLY A 54 2.41 -2.19 -4.59
C GLY A 54 0.96 -1.89 -4.92
N ALA A 55 0.71 -1.13 -5.99
CA ALA A 55 -0.64 -0.81 -6.43
C ALA A 55 -1.44 -2.07 -6.83
N ALA A 56 -0.81 -3.00 -7.54
CA ALA A 56 -1.44 -4.27 -7.91
C ALA A 56 -1.74 -5.15 -6.68
N ARG A 57 -0.84 -5.19 -5.69
CA ARG A 57 -1.07 -5.90 -4.42
C ARG A 57 -2.23 -5.27 -3.66
N LEU A 58 -2.27 -3.94 -3.56
CA LEU A 58 -3.35 -3.22 -2.89
C LEU A 58 -4.70 -3.49 -3.56
N ALA A 59 -4.78 -3.45 -4.89
CA ALA A 59 -6.01 -3.77 -5.62
C ALA A 59 -6.52 -5.19 -5.33
N ARG A 60 -5.62 -6.18 -5.21
CA ARG A 60 -5.99 -7.55 -4.83
C ARG A 60 -6.53 -7.65 -3.40
N LEU A 61 -5.97 -6.87 -2.47
CA LEU A 61 -6.42 -6.84 -1.07
C LEU A 61 -7.78 -6.14 -0.95
N SER A 62 -7.99 -5.02 -1.64
CA SER A 62 -9.27 -4.30 -1.68
C SER A 62 -10.36 -5.07 -2.44
N GLY A 63 -9.96 -5.93 -3.38
CA GLY A 63 -10.86 -6.83 -4.13
C GLY A 63 -11.28 -8.10 -3.40
N SER A 64 -10.90 -8.29 -2.13
CA SER A 64 -11.33 -9.41 -1.29
C SER A 64 -12.15 -8.94 -0.07
N GLY A 65 -13.37 -8.49 -0.35
CA GLY A 65 -14.54 -8.61 0.54
C GLY A 65 -15.59 -9.48 -0.18
N PRO A 66 -16.45 -10.25 0.50
CA PRO A 66 -17.10 -11.44 -0.06
C PRO A 66 -18.07 -11.04 -1.18
N THR A 67 -17.67 -11.28 -2.43
CA THR A 67 -18.60 -11.33 -3.57
C THR A 67 -18.82 -12.80 -3.93
N ASP A 68 -19.39 -13.53 -2.96
CA ASP A 68 -20.09 -14.80 -3.19
C ASP A 68 -21.38 -14.80 -2.36
N MET A 69 -22.40 -14.11 -2.88
CA MET A 69 -23.81 -14.41 -2.64
C MET A 69 -24.58 -13.96 -3.88
N GLY A 70 -24.38 -14.72 -4.95
CA GLY A 70 -25.08 -14.59 -6.21
C GLY A 70 -25.34 -15.95 -6.82
N ARG A 71 -26.03 -16.84 -6.09
CA ARG A 71 -26.80 -17.92 -6.69
C ARG A 71 -27.96 -18.35 -5.81
#